data_AF-A0A6J6V5Y6-F1
#
_entry.id   AF-A0A6J6V5Y6-F1
#
_cell.length_a   1.000
_cell.length_b   1.000
_cell.length_c   1.000
_cell.angle_alpha   90.00
_cell.angle_beta   90.00
_cell.angle_gamma   90.00
#
_symmetry.space_group_name_H-M   'P 1'
#
loop_
_entity.id
_entity.type
_entity.pdbx_description
1 polymer ?
#
loop_
_entity_poly.entity_id
_entity_poly.type
_entity_poly.pdbx_seq_one_letter_code
_entity_poly.pdbx_strand_id
1 'polypeptide(L)'
;MVLLTDIAGLYTADPATDANAAFVEEVAADDELLTVHAGSAGSARGSGGMASKLSAARIASWSGVRTVIASATRADVLEQAIAAIPGAGTQFLPHNRNLSARKLWIAFAAQHSGSVVVDDGARTALIERNTSLLHAGIVEVHGDFVAGDTVEIKDMRDVVFARGMVSVDAVQASAAAGRHSSELPDGVVTELVHRDDLVILLNTK
;
A
#
# COMPACT_ATOMS: atom_id res chain seq x y z
N MET A 1 1.74 -2.81 -18.15
CA MET A 1 1.27 -4.17 -17.78
C MET A 1 -0.13 -4.37 -18.34
N VAL A 2 -0.49 -5.58 -18.79
CA VAL A 2 -1.86 -5.91 -19.23
C VAL A 2 -2.31 -7.16 -18.47
N LEU A 3 -3.48 -7.07 -17.80
CA LEU A 3 -4.11 -8.13 -17.05
C LEU A 3 -5.38 -8.57 -17.78
N LEU A 4 -5.33 -9.73 -18.43
CA LEU A 4 -6.49 -10.27 -19.14
C LEU A 4 -7.43 -10.99 -18.17
N THR A 5 -8.74 -10.78 -18.34
CA THR A 5 -9.80 -11.38 -17.52
C THR A 5 -10.98 -11.82 -18.38
N ASP A 6 -11.93 -12.53 -17.79
CA ASP A 6 -13.18 -12.98 -18.41
C ASP A 6 -14.24 -11.88 -18.60
N ILE A 7 -14.18 -10.80 -17.80
CA ILE A 7 -15.05 -9.61 -17.93
C ILE A 7 -14.38 -8.45 -18.68
N ALA A 8 -15.15 -7.42 -19.04
CA ALA A 8 -14.65 -6.28 -19.83
C ALA A 8 -13.54 -5.46 -19.14
N GLY A 9 -13.56 -5.39 -17.81
CA GLY A 9 -12.68 -4.56 -17.00
C GLY A 9 -13.23 -4.43 -15.58
N LEU A 10 -12.93 -3.32 -14.90
CA LEU A 10 -13.46 -2.98 -13.58
C LEU A 10 -14.85 -2.35 -13.71
N TYR A 11 -15.72 -2.71 -12.76
CA TYR A 11 -17.04 -2.12 -12.59
C TYR A 11 -17.20 -1.60 -11.15
N THR A 12 -18.10 -0.64 -10.94
CA THR A 12 -18.41 -0.08 -9.60
C THR A 12 -19.03 -1.10 -8.64
N ALA A 13 -19.66 -2.15 -9.18
CA ALA A 13 -20.20 -3.30 -8.47
C ALA A 13 -20.12 -4.54 -9.38
N ASP A 14 -20.45 -5.73 -8.89
CA ASP A 14 -20.50 -6.93 -9.73
C ASP A 14 -21.67 -6.83 -10.74
N PRO A 15 -21.40 -6.68 -12.05
CA PRO A 15 -22.43 -6.47 -13.06
C PRO A 15 -23.33 -7.71 -13.28
N ALA A 16 -22.94 -8.88 -12.78
CA ALA A 16 -23.82 -10.06 -12.81
C ALA A 16 -24.93 -10.00 -11.76
N THR A 17 -24.78 -9.16 -10.72
CA THR A 17 -25.69 -9.09 -9.58
C THR A 17 -26.29 -7.71 -9.34
N ASP A 18 -25.64 -6.64 -9.82
CA ASP A 18 -26.11 -5.26 -9.70
C ASP A 18 -26.33 -4.65 -11.08
N ALA A 19 -27.59 -4.32 -11.38
CA ALA A 19 -27.97 -3.66 -12.64
C ALA A 19 -27.46 -2.22 -12.75
N ASN A 20 -27.04 -1.60 -11.64
CA ASN A 20 -26.46 -0.25 -11.60
C ASN A 20 -24.92 -0.28 -11.70
N ALA A 21 -24.31 -1.46 -11.88
CA ALA A 21 -22.86 -1.57 -12.06
C ALA A 21 -22.42 -0.79 -13.30
N ALA A 22 -21.61 0.25 -13.09
CA ALA A 22 -21.08 1.09 -14.15
C ALA A 22 -19.64 0.67 -14.47
N PHE A 23 -19.29 0.67 -15.76
CA PHE A 23 -17.93 0.39 -16.20
C PHE A 23 -16.99 1.54 -15.82
N VAL A 24 -15.81 1.20 -15.32
CA VAL A 24 -14.77 2.18 -14.98
C VAL A 24 -13.74 2.20 -16.09
N GLU A 25 -13.67 3.29 -16.85
CA GLU A 25 -12.72 3.42 -17.96
C GLU A 25 -11.29 3.69 -17.49
N GLU A 26 -11.15 4.51 -16.45
CA GLU A 26 -9.88 4.97 -15.95
C GLU A 26 -9.91 5.08 -14.42
N VAL A 27 -8.80 4.73 -13.79
CA VAL A 27 -8.54 4.81 -12.36
C VAL A 27 -7.24 5.58 -12.18
N ALA A 28 -7.33 6.72 -11.50
CA ALA A 28 -6.15 7.52 -11.18
C ALA A 28 -5.23 6.76 -10.21
N ALA A 29 -3.94 7.07 -10.25
CA ALA A 29 -2.96 6.42 -9.38
C ALA A 29 -3.24 6.65 -7.88
N ASP A 30 -3.96 7.75 -7.58
CA ASP A 30 -4.30 8.17 -6.23
C ASP A 30 -5.74 7.81 -5.81
N ASP A 31 -6.46 7.05 -6.63
CA ASP A 31 -7.85 6.67 -6.40
C ASP A 31 -7.99 5.68 -5.22
N GLU A 32 -9.01 5.87 -4.39
CA GLU A 32 -9.32 4.98 -3.27
C GLU A 32 -9.60 3.54 -3.70
N LEU A 33 -10.04 3.32 -4.95
CA LEU A 33 -10.25 1.98 -5.52
C LEU A 33 -8.97 1.14 -5.51
N LEU A 34 -7.79 1.75 -5.55
CA LEU A 34 -6.51 1.04 -5.44
C LEU A 34 -6.18 0.65 -3.99
N THR A 35 -6.81 1.27 -2.99
CA THR A 35 -6.56 0.94 -1.57
C THR A 35 -7.21 -0.38 -1.14
N VAL A 36 -8.04 -0.99 -2.00
CA VAL A 36 -8.67 -2.30 -1.74
C VAL A 36 -7.58 -3.37 -1.53
N HIS A 37 -7.54 -3.92 -0.33
CA HIS A 37 -6.61 -4.99 0.04
C HIS A 37 -7.17 -6.36 -0.34
N ALA A 38 -6.34 -7.20 -0.95
CA ALA A 38 -6.64 -8.63 -1.08
C ALA A 38 -6.64 -9.27 0.32
N GLY A 39 -7.80 -9.33 0.96
CA GLY A 39 -7.94 -9.81 2.34
C GLY A 39 -9.12 -9.26 3.12
N SER A 40 -9.81 -8.20 2.64
CA SER A 40 -11.11 -7.82 3.17
C SER A 40 -12.13 -8.90 2.84
N ALA A 41 -12.31 -9.83 3.78
CA ALA A 41 -13.23 -10.95 3.68
C ALA A 41 -14.66 -10.47 3.43
N GLY A 42 -15.28 -10.93 2.35
CA GLY A 42 -16.65 -10.50 2.05
C GLY A 42 -17.33 -10.98 0.78
N SER A 43 -16.84 -11.98 0.02
CA SER A 43 -17.78 -12.76 -0.79
C SER A 43 -17.33 -14.21 -0.96
N ALA A 44 -18.15 -15.10 -0.40
CA ALA A 44 -18.05 -16.54 -0.60
C ALA A 44 -18.33 -16.83 -2.08
N ARG A 45 -17.31 -17.32 -2.81
CA ARG A 45 -17.29 -17.61 -4.26
C ARG A 45 -17.36 -16.37 -5.17
N GLY A 46 -16.23 -15.98 -5.75
CA GLY A 46 -16.21 -15.28 -7.06
C GLY A 46 -15.26 -14.09 -7.23
N SER A 47 -14.87 -13.37 -6.19
CA SER A 47 -14.24 -12.03 -6.33
C SER A 47 -12.71 -11.98 -6.18
N GLY A 48 -12.07 -13.07 -5.73
CA GLY A 48 -10.61 -13.11 -5.51
C GLY A 48 -9.79 -12.76 -6.77
N GLY A 49 -10.37 -13.01 -7.94
CA GLY A 49 -9.78 -12.64 -9.22
C GLY A 49 -9.69 -11.14 -9.48
N MET A 50 -10.63 -10.32 -9.01
CA MET A 50 -10.57 -8.86 -9.23
C MET A 50 -9.75 -8.17 -8.14
N ALA A 51 -9.92 -8.56 -6.88
CA ALA A 51 -9.11 -8.04 -5.78
C ALA A 51 -7.60 -8.22 -6.03
N SER A 52 -7.20 -9.40 -6.53
CA SER A 52 -5.80 -9.67 -6.88
C SER A 52 -5.32 -8.81 -8.06
N LYS A 53 -6.18 -8.54 -9.06
CA LYS A 53 -5.84 -7.67 -10.18
C LYS A 53 -5.71 -6.20 -9.77
N LEU A 54 -6.58 -5.72 -8.87
CA LEU A 54 -6.47 -4.38 -8.28
C LEU A 54 -5.20 -4.23 -7.45
N SER A 55 -4.85 -5.26 -6.66
CA SER A 55 -3.59 -5.29 -5.93
C SER A 55 -2.37 -5.20 -6.87
N ALA A 56 -2.36 -6.01 -7.95
CA ALA A 56 -1.31 -5.94 -8.97
C ALA A 56 -1.26 -4.57 -9.68
N ALA A 57 -2.41 -4.00 -10.02
CA ALA A 57 -2.53 -2.68 -10.64
C ALA A 57 -1.99 -1.57 -9.72
N ARG A 58 -2.26 -1.64 -8.41
CA ARG A 58 -1.70 -0.72 -7.41
C ARG A 58 -0.17 -0.80 -7.37
N ILE A 59 0.39 -2.00 -7.27
CA ILE A 59 1.86 -2.19 -7.24
C ILE A 59 2.50 -1.65 -8.51
N ALA A 60 1.92 -1.96 -9.67
CA ALA A 60 2.41 -1.48 -10.95
C ALA A 60 2.31 0.05 -11.06
N SER A 61 1.18 0.63 -10.65
CA SER A 61 0.99 2.09 -10.61
C SER A 61 2.07 2.76 -9.76
N TRP A 62 2.34 2.26 -8.56
CA TRP A 62 3.39 2.77 -7.67
C TRP A 62 4.80 2.59 -8.21
N SER A 63 4.99 1.62 -9.12
CA SER A 63 6.24 1.38 -9.84
C SER A 63 6.37 2.24 -11.11
N GLY A 64 5.45 3.18 -11.34
CA GLY A 64 5.44 4.03 -12.53
C GLY A 64 4.94 3.33 -13.80
N VAL A 65 4.25 2.19 -13.67
CA VAL A 65 3.79 1.35 -14.79
C VAL A 65 2.28 1.46 -14.97
N ARG A 66 1.85 1.97 -16.13
CA ARG A 66 0.44 1.91 -16.55
C ARG A 66 -0.02 0.46 -16.64
N THR A 67 -1.20 0.18 -16.10
CA THR A 67 -1.84 -1.13 -16.14
C THR A 67 -3.17 -1.07 -16.86
N VAL A 68 -3.51 -2.10 -17.64
CA VAL A 68 -4.84 -2.25 -18.24
C VAL A 68 -5.44 -3.57 -17.79
N ILE A 69 -6.65 -3.55 -17.24
CA ILE A 69 -7.47 -4.75 -17.03
C ILE A 69 -8.49 -4.84 -18.16
N ALA A 70 -8.47 -5.93 -18.93
CA ALA A 70 -9.28 -6.06 -20.14
C ALA A 70 -9.77 -7.49 -20.38
N SER A 71 -10.86 -7.63 -21.15
CA SER A 71 -11.38 -8.94 -21.54
C SER A 71 -10.42 -9.70 -22.47
N ALA A 72 -10.09 -10.94 -22.11
CA ALA A 72 -9.23 -11.84 -22.87
C ALA A 72 -9.83 -12.23 -24.24
N THR A 73 -11.16 -12.18 -24.37
CA THR A 73 -11.88 -12.58 -25.59
C THR A 73 -12.14 -11.43 -26.55
N ARG A 74 -11.77 -10.19 -26.18
CA ARG A 74 -11.89 -9.03 -27.07
C ARG A 74 -10.84 -9.11 -28.17
N ALA A 75 -11.28 -8.91 -29.42
CA ALA A 75 -10.39 -8.85 -30.57
C ALA A 75 -9.35 -7.72 -30.41
N ASP A 76 -8.11 -8.02 -30.77
CA ASP A 76 -6.97 -7.07 -30.79
C ASP A 76 -6.69 -6.38 -29.43
N VAL A 77 -7.14 -6.96 -28.32
CA VAL A 77 -7.09 -6.31 -27.00
C VAL A 77 -5.67 -5.96 -26.55
N LEU A 78 -4.67 -6.79 -26.86
CA LEU A 78 -3.28 -6.51 -26.50
C LEU A 78 -2.73 -5.30 -27.27
N GLU A 79 -2.99 -5.23 -28.58
CA GLU A 79 -2.59 -4.10 -29.42
C GLU A 79 -3.27 -2.82 -28.94
N GLN A 80 -4.59 -2.86 -28.74
CA GLN A 80 -5.37 -1.72 -28.24
C GLN A 80 -4.90 -1.25 -26.86
N ALA A 81 -4.61 -2.18 -25.94
CA ALA A 81 -4.12 -1.86 -24.60
C ALA A 81 -2.73 -1.22 -24.62
N ILE A 82 -1.81 -1.74 -25.45
CA ILE A 82 -0.44 -1.20 -25.59
C ILE A 82 -0.47 0.18 -26.25
N ALA A 83 -1.27 0.35 -27.30
CA ALA A 83 -1.43 1.61 -28.02
C ALA A 83 -2.27 2.66 -27.25
N ALA A 84 -2.73 2.33 -26.04
CA ALA A 84 -3.59 3.18 -25.21
C ALA A 84 -4.87 3.66 -25.92
N ILE A 85 -5.47 2.80 -26.74
CA ILE A 85 -6.72 3.09 -27.42
C ILE A 85 -7.87 3.13 -26.39
N PRO A 86 -8.71 4.18 -26.37
CA PRO A 86 -9.87 4.24 -25.49
C PRO A 86 -10.79 3.02 -25.64
N GLY A 87 -11.35 2.56 -24.52
CA GLY A 87 -12.26 1.40 -24.50
C GLY A 87 -11.59 0.03 -24.61
N ALA A 88 -10.25 -0.06 -24.53
CA ALA A 88 -9.51 -1.33 -24.48
C ALA A 88 -9.71 -2.11 -23.17
N GLY A 89 -10.34 -1.51 -22.16
CA GLY A 89 -10.47 -2.03 -20.80
C GLY A 89 -10.40 -0.88 -19.79
N THR A 90 -10.22 -1.21 -18.51
CA THR A 90 -9.97 -0.21 -17.47
C THR A 90 -8.49 0.13 -17.43
N GLN A 91 -8.17 1.42 -17.49
CA GLN A 91 -6.80 1.93 -17.41
C GLN A 91 -6.48 2.35 -15.97
N PHE A 92 -5.36 1.89 -15.45
CA PHE A 92 -4.81 2.32 -14.17
C PHE A 92 -3.56 3.14 -14.44
N LEU A 93 -3.62 4.42 -14.08
CA LEU A 93 -2.56 5.36 -14.38
C LEU A 93 -1.35 5.14 -13.46
N PRO A 94 -0.12 5.36 -13.95
CA PRO A 94 1.07 5.29 -13.12
C PRO A 94 1.10 6.45 -12.12
N HIS A 95 1.62 6.18 -10.93
CA HIS A 95 1.86 7.21 -9.94
C HIS A 95 3.04 8.08 -10.38
N ASN A 96 2.94 9.40 -10.22
CA ASN A 96 4.04 10.34 -10.51
C ASN A 96 5.23 10.23 -9.53
N ARG A 97 5.19 9.30 -8.57
CA ARG A 97 6.22 9.13 -7.54
C ARG A 97 7.19 8.04 -7.96
N ASN A 98 8.45 8.39 -8.13
CA ASN A 98 9.52 7.40 -8.32
C ASN A 98 10.00 6.87 -6.97
N LEU A 99 9.49 5.71 -6.57
CA LEU A 99 10.03 4.96 -5.45
C LEU A 99 11.19 4.06 -5.91
N SER A 100 12.19 3.90 -5.04
CA SER A 100 13.24 2.91 -5.26
C SER A 100 12.69 1.49 -5.17
N ALA A 101 13.36 0.53 -5.80
CA ALA A 101 13.01 -0.89 -5.70
C ALA A 101 12.92 -1.37 -4.24
N ARG A 102 13.79 -0.85 -3.36
CA ARG A 102 13.77 -1.14 -1.92
C ARG A 102 12.48 -0.63 -1.25
N LYS A 103 12.08 0.61 -1.53
CA LYS A 103 10.83 1.16 -0.99
C LYS A 103 9.59 0.42 -1.53
N LEU A 104 9.58 0.06 -2.82
CA LEU A 104 8.52 -0.77 -3.39
C LEU A 104 8.43 -2.15 -2.72
N TRP A 105 9.58 -2.76 -2.43
CA TRP A 105 9.65 -4.02 -1.71
C TRP A 105 9.08 -3.88 -0.28
N ILE A 106 9.48 -2.85 0.48
CA ILE A 106 8.93 -2.56 1.83
C ILE A 106 7.41 -2.35 1.77
N ALA A 107 6.92 -1.61 0.78
CA ALA A 107 5.51 -1.28 0.68
C ALA A 107 4.62 -2.50 0.37
N PHE A 108 5.07 -3.39 -0.52
CA PHE A 108 4.18 -4.37 -1.17
C PHE A 108 4.63 -5.83 -1.13
N ALA A 109 5.93 -6.11 -1.04
CA ALA A 109 6.45 -7.46 -1.16
C ALA A 109 6.92 -8.05 0.17
N ALA A 110 7.38 -7.20 1.10
CA ALA A 110 7.82 -7.63 2.41
C ALA A 110 6.63 -8.14 3.24
N GLN A 111 6.80 -9.32 3.83
CA GLN A 111 5.89 -9.79 4.88
C GLN A 111 6.14 -8.95 6.13
N HIS A 112 5.06 -8.54 6.81
CA HIS A 112 5.15 -7.78 8.04
C HIS A 112 5.02 -8.68 9.27
N SER A 113 5.93 -8.51 10.23
CA SER A 113 6.02 -9.32 11.47
C SER A 113 5.33 -8.67 12.67
N GLY A 114 4.81 -7.46 12.51
CA GLY A 114 4.13 -6.73 13.57
C GLY A 114 3.67 -5.34 13.13
N SER A 115 3.26 -4.52 14.11
CA SER A 115 2.84 -3.15 13.88
C SER A 115 3.20 -2.23 15.04
N VAL A 116 3.34 -0.95 14.76
CA VAL A 116 3.46 0.11 15.75
C VAL A 116 2.34 1.14 15.57
N VAL A 117 1.73 1.56 16.67
CA VAL A 117 0.74 2.64 16.71
C VAL A 117 1.45 3.91 17.10
N VAL A 118 1.23 4.99 16.34
CA VAL A 118 1.87 6.28 16.58
C VAL A 118 0.85 7.37 16.91
N ASP A 119 1.29 8.36 17.68
CA ASP A 119 0.48 9.53 17.98
C ASP A 119 0.24 10.44 16.76
N ASP A 120 -0.68 11.40 16.89
CA ASP A 120 -1.03 12.32 15.81
C ASP A 120 0.14 13.23 15.37
N GLY A 121 1.05 13.56 16.29
CA GLY A 121 2.22 14.39 16.01
C GLY A 121 3.23 13.66 15.13
N ALA A 122 3.53 12.41 15.48
CA ALA A 122 4.38 11.51 14.71
C ALA A 122 3.76 11.21 13.35
N ARG A 123 2.47 10.88 13.30
CA ARG A 123 1.73 10.68 12.04
C ARG A 123 1.86 11.90 11.12
N THR A 124 1.59 13.10 11.64
CA THR A 124 1.68 14.35 10.88
C THR A 124 3.11 14.60 10.39
N ALA A 125 4.11 14.39 11.25
CA ALA A 125 5.51 14.55 10.89
C ALA A 125 5.94 13.59 9.76
N LEU A 126 5.54 12.31 9.84
CA LEU A 126 5.85 11.31 8.82
C LEU A 126 5.22 11.66 7.46
N ILE A 127 3.96 12.10 7.48
CA ILE A 127 3.18 12.43 6.28
C ILE A 127 3.69 13.73 5.62
N GLU A 128 3.87 14.79 6.41
CA GLU A 128 4.11 16.14 5.86
C GLU A 128 5.59 16.49 5.72
N ARG A 129 6.48 15.88 6.52
CA ARG A 129 7.88 16.32 6.65
C ARG A 129 8.91 15.31 6.15
N ASN A 130 8.47 14.14 5.70
CA ASN A 130 9.35 13.08 5.19
C ASN A 130 10.53 12.77 6.16
N THR A 131 10.19 12.56 7.43
CA THR A 131 11.14 12.28 8.52
C THR A 131 11.15 10.80 8.90
N SER A 132 12.15 10.38 9.68
CA SER A 132 12.19 9.07 10.31
C SER A 132 11.18 8.96 11.46
N LEU A 133 10.74 7.73 11.76
CA LEU A 133 9.91 7.45 12.93
C LEU A 133 10.80 7.34 14.17
N LEU A 134 10.61 8.25 15.12
CA LEU A 134 11.29 8.25 16.42
C LEU A 134 10.47 7.50 17.46
N HIS A 135 11.15 6.97 18.47
CA HIS A 135 10.51 6.29 19.61
C HIS A 135 9.52 7.17 20.38
N ALA A 136 9.78 8.47 20.47
CA ALA A 136 8.94 9.44 21.18
C ALA A 136 7.49 9.47 20.69
N GLY A 137 7.27 9.16 19.41
CA GLY A 137 5.96 9.16 18.78
C GLY A 137 5.19 7.85 18.85
N ILE A 138 5.77 6.80 19.46
CA ILE A 138 5.18 5.46 19.52
C ILE A 138 4.31 5.36 20.77
N VAL A 139 3.07 4.91 20.56
CA VAL A 139 2.07 4.66 21.61
C VAL A 139 1.98 3.18 21.94
N GLU A 140 1.97 2.31 20.93
CA GLU A 140 1.89 0.86 21.13
C GLU A 140 2.79 0.11 20.15
N VAL A 141 3.27 -1.06 20.58
CA VAL A 141 4.06 -2.00 19.79
C VAL A 141 3.39 -3.37 19.85
N HIS A 142 3.13 -3.97 18.68
CA HIS A 142 2.43 -5.24 18.54
C HIS A 142 3.22 -6.21 17.66
N GLY A 143 3.17 -7.51 18.00
CA GLY A 143 3.87 -8.56 17.29
C GLY A 143 5.24 -8.90 17.89
N ASP A 144 5.97 -9.76 17.20
CA ASP A 144 7.30 -10.23 17.61
C ASP A 144 8.23 -10.11 16.40
N PHE A 145 8.84 -8.94 16.27
CA PHE A 145 9.71 -8.59 15.15
C PHE A 145 11.13 -8.32 15.64
N VAL A 146 12.09 -8.53 14.74
CA VAL A 146 13.50 -8.23 14.99
C VAL A 146 14.00 -7.09 14.09
N ALA A 147 15.16 -6.53 14.40
CA ALA A 147 15.80 -5.54 13.54
C ALA A 147 15.95 -6.07 12.10
N GLY A 148 15.53 -5.27 11.11
CA GLY A 148 15.50 -5.67 9.71
C GLY A 148 14.19 -6.34 9.27
N ASP A 149 13.19 -6.47 10.15
CA ASP A 149 11.84 -6.84 9.76
C ASP A 149 11.01 -5.62 9.32
N THR A 150 10.02 -5.86 8.48
CA THR A 150 9.04 -4.84 8.11
C THR A 150 7.87 -4.85 9.10
N VAL A 151 7.43 -3.67 9.52
CA VAL A 151 6.24 -3.49 10.36
C VAL A 151 5.25 -2.54 9.70
N GLU A 152 3.98 -2.72 10.04
CA GLU A 152 2.94 -1.74 9.72
C GLU A 152 2.98 -0.58 10.71
N ILE A 153 2.78 0.64 10.21
CA ILE A 153 2.71 1.86 11.03
C ILE A 153 1.27 2.35 10.95
N LYS A 154 0.62 2.39 12.12
CA LYS A 154 -0.80 2.68 12.29
C LYS A 154 -1.00 3.99 13.02
N ASP A 155 -2.10 4.68 12.70
CA ASP A 155 -2.55 5.82 13.49
C ASP A 155 -3.34 5.36 14.74
N MET A 156 -3.72 6.32 15.59
CA MET A 156 -4.50 6.08 16.81
C MET A 156 -5.88 5.45 16.58
N ARG A 157 -6.33 5.32 15.33
CA ARG A 157 -7.59 4.65 14.95
C ARG A 157 -7.33 3.25 14.37
N ASP A 158 -6.12 2.72 14.56
CA ASP A 158 -5.63 1.45 14.04
C ASP A 158 -5.58 1.38 12.49
N VAL A 159 -5.59 2.54 11.81
CA VAL A 159 -5.49 2.59 10.35
C VAL A 159 -4.04 2.56 9.91
N VAL A 160 -3.65 1.54 9.15
CA VAL A 160 -2.32 1.45 8.53
C VAL A 160 -2.16 2.56 7.50
N PHE A 161 -1.19 3.45 7.71
CA PHE A 161 -0.91 4.54 6.79
C PHE A 161 0.52 4.52 6.25
N ALA A 162 1.40 3.72 6.84
CA ALA A 162 2.76 3.54 6.37
C ALA A 162 3.27 2.12 6.68
N ARG A 163 4.37 1.75 6.03
CA ARG A 163 5.16 0.55 6.33
C ARG A 163 6.61 0.94 6.42
N GLY A 164 7.37 0.23 7.23
CA GLY A 164 8.80 0.49 7.32
C GLY A 164 9.61 -0.64 7.92
N MET A 165 10.91 -0.58 7.66
CA MET A 165 11.89 -1.50 8.23
C MET A 165 12.34 -1.02 9.61
N VAL A 166 12.23 -1.87 10.63
CA VAL A 166 12.63 -1.52 11.99
C VAL A 166 14.13 -1.70 12.22
N SER A 167 14.72 -0.80 12.99
CA SER A 167 16.15 -0.83 13.35
C SER A 167 16.43 -1.62 14.63
N VAL A 168 15.40 -1.97 15.40
CA VAL A 168 15.47 -2.68 16.69
C VAL A 168 14.37 -3.73 16.79
N ASP A 169 14.50 -4.65 17.74
CA ASP A 169 13.46 -5.65 18.01
C ASP A 169 12.25 -5.07 18.77
N ALA A 170 11.18 -5.85 18.87
CA ALA A 170 9.93 -5.45 19.52
C ALA A 170 10.09 -5.14 21.01
N VAL A 171 11.00 -5.82 21.72
CA VAL A 171 11.25 -5.60 23.16
C VAL A 171 11.93 -4.25 23.36
N GLN A 172 12.96 -3.97 22.57
CA GLN A 172 13.65 -2.68 22.57
C GLN A 172 12.71 -1.54 22.15
N ALA A 173 11.92 -1.74 21.09
CA ALA A 173 10.94 -0.77 20.62
C ALA A 173 9.89 -0.45 21.71
N SER A 174 9.38 -1.47 22.39
CA SER A 174 8.40 -1.32 23.47
C SER A 174 9.00 -0.60 24.68
N ALA A 175 10.23 -0.96 25.10
CA ALA A 175 10.92 -0.30 26.21
C ALA A 175 11.26 1.17 25.93
N ALA A 176 11.45 1.54 24.66
CA ALA A 176 11.76 2.88 24.22
C ALA A 176 10.51 3.71 23.86
N ALA A 177 9.33 3.10 23.72
CA ALA A 177 8.12 3.79 23.28
C ALA A 177 7.79 5.02 24.15
N GLY A 178 7.47 6.13 23.50
CA GLY A 178 7.16 7.41 24.15
C GLY A 178 8.37 8.16 24.72
N ARG A 179 9.59 7.61 24.64
CA ARG A 179 10.81 8.26 25.17
C ARG A 179 11.45 9.19 24.14
N HIS A 180 11.97 10.31 24.62
CA HIS A 180 12.81 11.18 23.81
C HIS A 180 14.19 10.54 23.56
N SER A 181 14.87 10.97 22.51
CA SER A 181 16.18 10.44 22.11
C SER A 181 17.24 10.50 23.23
N SER A 182 17.16 11.49 24.12
CA SER A 182 18.03 11.65 25.29
C SER A 182 17.75 10.67 26.44
N GLU A 183 16.62 9.97 26.38
CA GLU A 183 16.13 9.07 27.44
C GLU A 183 16.16 7.60 26.99
N LEU A 184 16.70 7.33 25.81
CA LEU A 184 16.80 5.97 25.28
C LEU A 184 17.77 5.13 26.12
N PRO A 185 17.48 3.83 26.34
CA PRO A 185 18.43 2.91 26.94
C PRO A 185 19.73 2.82 26.12
N ASP A 186 20.85 2.54 26.80
CA ASP A 186 22.14 2.36 26.14
C ASP A 186 22.06 1.32 25.02
N GLY A 187 22.54 1.67 23.83
CA GLY A 187 22.57 0.80 22.65
C GLY A 187 21.29 0.79 21.81
N VAL A 188 20.22 1.49 22.23
CA VAL A 188 19.02 1.70 21.38
C VAL A 188 19.28 2.87 20.44
N VAL A 189 19.07 2.64 19.14
CA VAL A 189 19.21 3.69 18.13
C VAL A 189 18.07 4.70 18.22
N THR A 190 18.34 5.93 17.79
CA THR A 190 17.37 7.05 17.90
C THR A 190 16.09 6.84 17.10
N GLU A 191 16.22 6.22 15.93
CA GLU A 191 15.14 6.06 14.96
C GLU A 191 14.67 4.61 14.94
N LEU A 192 13.39 4.37 15.22
CA LEU A 192 12.82 3.04 15.06
C LEU A 192 12.80 2.65 13.59
N VAL A 193 12.36 3.57 12.71
CA VAL A 193 12.35 3.37 11.26
C VAL A 193 12.98 4.59 10.59
N HIS A 194 14.08 4.39 9.88
CA HIS A 194 14.72 5.46 9.10
C HIS A 194 13.85 5.84 7.89
N ARG A 195 13.79 7.13 7.53
CA ARG A 195 12.94 7.65 6.42
C ARG A 195 13.16 6.98 5.07
N ASP A 196 14.38 6.48 4.81
CA ASP A 196 14.71 5.79 3.55
C ASP A 196 14.17 4.36 3.51
N ASP A 197 13.85 3.82 4.68
CA ASP A 197 13.22 2.52 4.89
C ASP A 197 11.76 2.66 5.35
N LEU A 198 11.17 3.85 5.16
CA LEU A 198 9.78 4.16 5.45
C LEU A 198 9.03 4.54 4.16
N VAL A 199 7.81 4.02 4.03
CA VAL A 199 6.93 4.31 2.91
C VAL A 199 5.53 4.67 3.42
N ILE A 200 5.10 5.90 3.15
CA ILE A 200 3.71 6.33 3.33
C ILE A 200 2.86 5.66 2.26
N LEU A 201 1.80 4.97 2.70
CA LEU A 201 0.82 4.23 1.90
C LEU A 201 -0.41 5.06 1.53
N LEU A 202 -0.68 6.14 2.26
CA LEU A 202 -1.70 7.13 1.92
C LEU A 202 -1.20 8.04 0.80
N ASN A 203 -2.13 8.48 -0.05
CA ASN A 203 -1.83 9.55 -0.99
C ASN A 203 -1.85 10.88 -0.24
N THR A 204 -0.66 11.40 0.03
CA THR A 204 -0.47 12.81 0.33
C THR A 204 -0.64 13.60 -0.95
N LYS A 205 -1.70 14.42 -1.01
CA LYS A 205 -1.87 15.45 -2.04
C LYS A 205 -0.77 16.50 -1.96
#